data_AF-A0A800F5M7-F1
#
_entry.id   AF-A0A800F5M7-F1
#
_cell.length_a   1.000
_cell.length_b   1.000
_cell.length_c   1.000
_cell.angle_alpha   90.00
_cell.angle_beta   90.00
_cell.angle_gamma   90.00
#
_symmetry.space_group_name_H-M   'P 1'
#
loop_
_entity.id
_entity.type
_entity.pdbx_description
1 polymer ?
#
loop_
_entity_poly.entity_id
_entity_poly.type
_entity_poly.pdbx_seq_one_letter_code
_entity_poly.pdbx_strand_id
1 'polypeptide(L)'
;MRQGTLTVNPLYQVELLGESSILTLTFPTPEYEAEFGQCRRYLPDRITVEADLTGPISREKLGPDYEELRDRRVIIDAPLGYC
;
A
#
# COMPACT_ATOMS: atom_id res chain seq x y z
N MET A 1 16.17 -18.08 -1.82
CA MET A 1 15.52 -16.92 -1.18
C MET A 1 14.03 -17.04 -1.44
N ARG A 2 13.17 -17.14 -0.42
CA ARG A 2 11.72 -17.17 -0.65
C ARG A 2 11.32 -15.75 -1.09
N GLN A 3 10.88 -15.59 -2.35
CA GLN A 3 10.38 -14.31 -2.85
C GLN A 3 9.04 -14.03 -2.14
N GLY A 4 8.94 -12.88 -1.48
CA GLY A 4 7.67 -12.38 -0.98
C GLY A 4 6.76 -11.96 -2.13
N THR A 5 5.47 -11.76 -1.85
CA THR A 5 4.52 -11.22 -2.83
C THR A 5 4.37 -9.72 -2.58
N LEU A 6 4.40 -8.92 -3.65
CA LEU A 6 4.07 -7.49 -3.55
C LEU A 6 2.60 -7.35 -3.17
N THR A 7 2.33 -6.57 -2.13
CA THR A 7 0.98 -6.23 -1.71
C THR A 7 0.90 -4.77 -1.29
N VAL A 8 -0.32 -4.22 -1.28
CA VAL A 8 -0.61 -2.95 -0.61
C VAL A 8 -0.45 -3.15 0.89
N ASN A 9 0.17 -2.18 1.56
CA ASN A 9 0.25 -2.17 3.00
C ASN A 9 -1.17 -2.25 3.60
N PRO A 10 -1.47 -3.19 4.51
CA PRO A 10 -2.82 -3.42 5.04
C PRO A 10 -3.48 -2.23 5.72
N LEU A 11 -2.70 -1.21 6.09
CA LEU A 11 -3.23 0.05 6.61
C LEU A 11 -3.92 0.90 5.54
N TYR A 12 -3.83 0.55 4.25
CA TYR A 12 -4.54 1.25 3.19
C TYR A 12 -5.82 0.52 2.79
N GLN A 13 -6.92 1.25 2.80
CA GLN A 13 -8.10 0.88 2.06
C GLN A 13 -7.90 1.24 0.59
N VAL A 14 -8.16 0.29 -0.31
CA VAL A 14 -8.01 0.45 -1.77
C VAL A 14 -9.40 0.60 -2.40
N GLU A 15 -9.58 1.65 -3.18
CA GLU A 15 -10.78 1.89 -3.99
C GLU A 15 -10.37 2.01 -5.48
N LEU A 16 -10.96 1.21 -6.36
CA LEU A 16 -10.72 1.30 -7.80
C LEU A 16 -11.63 2.37 -8.42
N LEU A 17 -11.04 3.31 -9.15
CA LEU A 17 -11.73 4.36 -9.89
C LEU A 17 -11.24 4.36 -11.35
N GLY A 18 -11.98 3.67 -12.22
CA GLY A 18 -11.55 3.48 -13.61
C GLY A 18 -10.30 2.60 -13.69
N GLU A 19 -9.21 3.16 -14.20
CA GLU A 19 -7.91 2.46 -14.33
C GLU A 19 -6.94 2.79 -13.17
N SER A 20 -7.35 3.67 -12.26
CA SER A 20 -6.53 4.17 -11.15
C SER A 20 -7.07 3.66 -9.82
N SER A 21 -6.19 3.44 -8.85
CA SER A 21 -6.56 3.09 -7.47
C SER A 21 -6.33 4.28 -6.54
N ILE A 22 -7.30 4.53 -5.67
CA ILE A 22 -7.22 5.49 -4.59
C ILE A 22 -6.96 4.72 -3.30
N LEU A 23 -5.86 5.05 -2.64
CA LEU A 23 -5.46 4.44 -1.38
C LEU A 23 -5.64 5.46 -0.27
N THR A 24 -6.41 5.09 0.75
CA THR A 24 -6.65 5.92 1.94
C THR A 24 -6.11 5.22 3.17
N LEU A 25 -5.24 5.88 3.93
CA LEU A 25 -4.68 5.34 5.16
C LEU A 25 -5.77 5.26 6.23
N THR A 26 -6.02 4.05 6.71
CA THR A 26 -7.03 3.72 7.71
C THR A 26 -6.38 2.86 8.80
N PHE A 27 -6.28 3.42 10.00
CA PHE A 27 -5.84 2.64 11.15
C PHE A 27 -6.98 1.71 11.61
N PRO A 28 -6.68 0.45 12.00
CA PRO A 28 -7.72 -0.52 12.36
C PRO A 28 -8.56 -0.10 13.58
N THR A 29 -7.95 0.59 14.55
CA THR A 29 -8.64 1.10 15.75
C THR A 29 -8.07 2.46 16.19
N PRO A 30 -8.81 3.25 17.00
CA PRO A 30 -8.31 4.49 17.57
C PRO A 30 -7.08 4.31 18.47
N GLU A 31 -7.00 3.22 19.22
CA GLU A 31 -5.85 2.92 20.09
C GLU A 31 -4.60 2.65 19.25
N TYR A 32 -4.76 1.92 18.14
CA TYR A 32 -3.68 1.68 17.19
C TYR A 32 -3.23 2.99 16.54
N GLU A 33 -4.15 3.88 16.17
CA GLU A 33 -3.81 5.21 15.68
C GLU A 33 -3.07 6.05 16.72
N ALA A 34 -3.49 6.02 17.99
CA ALA A 34 -2.81 6.76 19.05
C ALA A 34 -1.36 6.27 19.25
N GLU A 35 -1.12 4.96 19.12
CA GLU A 35 0.20 4.37 19.27
C GLU A 35 1.09 4.57 18.02
N PHE A 36 0.53 4.42 16.83
CA PHE A 36 1.26 4.35 15.57
C PHE A 36 1.02 5.53 14.62
N GLY A 37 0.31 6.58 15.04
CA GLY A 37 -0.03 7.74 14.21
C GLY A 37 1.20 8.48 13.66
N GLN A 38 2.34 8.37 14.34
CA GLN A 38 3.61 8.93 13.83
C GLN A 38 4.08 8.28 12.52
N CYS A 39 3.56 7.10 12.16
CA CYS A 39 3.83 6.46 10.87
C CYS A 39 3.37 7.33 9.68
N ARG A 40 2.43 8.27 9.87
CA ARG A 40 2.01 9.24 8.84
C ARG A 40 3.17 10.06 8.24
N ARG A 41 4.31 10.14 8.93
CA ARG A 41 5.54 10.80 8.42
C ARG A 41 6.09 10.15 7.15
N TYR A 42 5.83 8.87 6.95
CA TYR A 42 6.23 8.12 5.77
C TYR A 42 5.05 7.39 5.09
N LEU A 43 3.89 7.26 5.75
CA LEU A 43 2.64 6.77 5.17
C LEU A 43 1.75 7.97 4.76
N PRO A 44 1.65 8.33 3.48
CA PRO A 44 0.74 9.38 3.05
C PRO A 44 -0.72 9.04 3.38
N ASP A 45 -1.50 10.03 3.82
CA ASP A 45 -2.91 9.84 4.20
C ASP A 45 -3.79 9.39 3.02
N ARG A 46 -3.48 9.89 1.83
CA ARG A 46 -4.17 9.56 0.58
C ARG A 46 -3.20 9.62 -0.59
N ILE A 47 -3.28 8.63 -1.48
CA ILE A 47 -2.50 8.60 -2.72
C ILE A 47 -3.32 7.97 -3.85
N THR A 48 -3.19 8.53 -5.05
CA THR A 48 -3.72 7.93 -6.28
C THR A 48 -2.58 7.23 -7.00
N VAL A 49 -2.82 6.00 -7.45
CA VAL A 49 -1.89 5.21 -8.25
C VAL A 49 -2.56 4.91 -9.58
N GLU A 50 -1.89 5.19 -10.69
CA GLU A 50 -2.39 4.93 -12.05
C GLU A 50 -2.26 3.44 -12.43
N ALA A 51 -2.81 2.58 -11.57
CA ALA A 51 -2.90 1.14 -11.76
C ALA A 51 -4.02 0.57 -10.87
N ASP A 52 -4.61 -0.55 -11.29
CA ASP A 52 -5.51 -1.35 -10.47
C ASP A 52 -4.75 -2.11 -9.38
N LEU A 53 -4.96 -1.79 -8.10
CA LEU A 53 -4.28 -2.43 -6.96
C LEU A 53 -5.20 -3.38 -6.19
N THR A 54 -6.36 -3.72 -6.75
CA THR A 54 -7.29 -4.70 -6.15
C THR A 54 -6.90 -6.15 -6.48
N GLY A 55 -6.05 -6.35 -7.50
CA GLY A 55 -5.54 -7.64 -7.94
C GLY A 55 -4.02 -7.82 -7.70
N PRO A 56 -3.41 -8.83 -8.35
CA PRO A 56 -1.97 -9.07 -8.24
C PRO A 56 -1.14 -7.84 -8.63
N ILE A 57 -0.13 -7.55 -7.81
CA ILE A 57 0.75 -6.39 -7.98
C ILE A 57 2.11 -6.87 -8.49
N SER A 58 2.63 -6.17 -9.49
CA SER A 58 3.98 -6.39 -10.03
C SER A 58 4.69 -5.05 -10.21
N ARG A 59 6.02 -5.09 -10.29
CA ARG A 59 6.84 -3.91 -10.54
C ARG A 59 6.52 -3.28 -11.90
N GLU A 60 6.27 -4.11 -12.91
CA GLU A 60 5.94 -3.69 -14.27
C GLU A 60 4.60 -2.94 -14.31
N LYS A 61 3.62 -3.39 -13.53
CA LYS A 61 2.31 -2.74 -13.41
C LYS A 61 2.41 -1.34 -12.79
N LEU A 62 3.28 -1.18 -11.80
CA LEU A 62 3.50 0.09 -11.08
C LEU A 62 4.44 1.05 -11.84
N GLY A 63 5.26 0.52 -12.76
CA GLY A 63 6.16 1.30 -13.59
C GLY A 63 7.09 2.21 -12.77
N PRO A 64 7.19 3.51 -13.09
CA PRO A 64 8.10 4.43 -12.41
C PRO A 64 7.72 4.69 -10.94
N ASP A 65 6.46 4.52 -10.56
CA ASP A 65 5.96 4.82 -9.22
C ASP A 65 6.39 3.76 -8.19
N TYR A 66 6.85 2.60 -8.66
CA TYR A 66 7.20 1.46 -7.80
C TYR A 66 8.16 1.82 -6.65
N GLU A 67 9.26 2.52 -6.96
CA GLU A 67 10.28 2.84 -5.95
C GLU A 67 9.73 3.85 -4.93
N GLU A 68 8.98 4.86 -5.38
CA GLU A 68 8.36 5.84 -4.47
C GLU A 68 7.33 5.17 -3.55
N LEU A 69 6.48 4.30 -4.10
CA LEU A 69 5.48 3.57 -3.33
C LEU A 69 6.13 2.62 -2.31
N ARG A 70 7.31 2.06 -2.63
CA ARG A 70 8.13 1.27 -1.72
C ARG A 70 8.72 2.09 -0.59
N ASP A 71 9.32 3.23 -0.92
CA ASP A 71 9.96 4.13 0.05
C ASP A 71 8.94 4.68 1.06
N ARG A 72 7.74 5.00 0.57
CA ARG A 72 6.59 5.43 1.40
C ARG A 72 5.85 4.28 2.07
N ARG A 73 6.35 3.04 1.98
CA ARG A 73 5.73 1.84 2.58
C ARG A 73 4.26 1.63 2.17
N VAL A 74 3.86 2.12 1.00
CA VAL A 74 2.53 1.89 0.41
C VAL A 74 2.46 0.49 -0.20
N ILE A 75 3.55 0.07 -0.85
CA ILE A 75 3.73 -1.30 -1.37
C ILE A 75 4.83 -2.00 -0.56
N ILE A 76 4.57 -3.22 -0.13
CA ILE A 76 5.47 -4.01 0.72
C ILE A 76 5.73 -5.40 0.13
N ASP A 77 6.89 -5.99 0.45
CA ASP A 77 7.10 -7.43 0.33
C ASP A 77 6.46 -8.12 1.51
N ALA A 78 5.32 -8.79 1.28
CA ALA A 78 4.70 -9.61 2.30
C ALA A 78 5.25 -11.05 2.25
N PRO A 79 5.45 -11.70 3.40
CA PRO A 79 5.66 -13.14 3.45
C PRO A 79 4.51 -13.88 2.75
N LEU A 80 4.81 -15.03 2.14
CA LEU A 80 3.78 -15.88 1.52
C LEU A 80 2.70 -16.24 2.56
N GLY A 81 1.44 -15.92 2.27
CA GLY A 81 0.28 -16.22 3.13
C GLY A 81 -0.10 -15.13 4.14
N TYR A 82 0.46 -13.92 4.01
CA TYR A 82 -0.03 -12.75 4.75
C TYR A 82 -1.31 -12.23 4.08
N CYS A 83 -2.43 -12.42 4.76
CA CYS A 83 -3.76 -11.95 4.35
C CYS A 83 -4.33 -11.05 5.45
#